data_AF-A0A6V8E5C0-F1
#
_entry.id   AF-A0A6V8E5C0-F1
#
_cell.length_a   1.000
_cell.length_b   1.000
_cell.length_c   1.000
_cell.angle_alpha   90.00
_cell.angle_beta   90.00
_cell.angle_gamma   90.00
#
_symmetry.space_group_name_H-M   'P 1'
#
loop_
_entity.id
_entity.type
_entity.pdbx_description
1 polymer ?
#
loop_
_entity_poly.entity_id
_entity_poly.type
_entity_poly.pdbx_seq_one_letter_code
_entity_poly.pdbx_strand_id
1 'polypeptide(L)'
;MRGRAMLLVALMVTMSLSGCFGKEEVVEEPIIEEVKDPRVFVTDKAGNAVDIPPIDMTFQFSDVGETGKEPSIGITSSGCIFFIAMEKVMRSCDYSETWEETQDPVQCSPTTSDPYGWVDPITDRIFNVQMIGLETSWICWSDDDGETWLGNPHDSGTTPINDHIKLASGPWTSAGYGALGQLTGSTIYETAVYYCYNKLVGIFCFTSFDGGATFEAGGQIVGLATTNGGLHGAISTAPDGTVYVTPRVETPSVIVSKDNGFSWFERTMGEDVGT
;
A
#
# COMPACT_ATOMS: atom_id res chain seq x y z
N MET A 1 88.08 3.61 -44.32
CA MET A 1 87.06 4.54 -43.75
C MET A 1 85.62 4.06 -43.93
N ARG A 2 85.26 3.35 -45.01
CA ARG A 2 83.86 2.92 -45.26
C ARG A 2 83.28 1.89 -44.25
N GLY A 3 84.09 0.95 -43.75
CA GLY A 3 83.61 -0.07 -42.80
C GLY A 3 83.25 0.48 -41.41
N ARG A 4 83.99 1.47 -40.91
CA ARG A 4 83.69 2.13 -39.62
C ARG A 4 82.40 2.97 -39.69
N ALA A 5 82.13 3.58 -40.83
CA ALA A 5 80.89 4.34 -41.05
C ALA A 5 79.67 3.41 -41.10
N MET A 6 79.77 2.26 -41.78
CA MET A 6 78.70 1.26 -41.79
C MET A 6 78.38 0.71 -40.39
N LEU A 7 79.42 0.48 -39.58
CA LEU A 7 79.25 -0.03 -38.21
C LEU A 7 78.55 0.99 -37.30
N LEU A 8 78.88 2.28 -37.43
CA LEU A 8 78.24 3.37 -36.69
C LEU A 8 76.77 3.56 -37.10
N VAL A 9 76.47 3.47 -38.41
CA VAL A 9 75.09 3.53 -38.91
C VAL A 9 74.28 2.33 -38.41
N ALA A 10 74.85 1.12 -38.45
CA ALA A 10 74.20 -0.07 -37.90
C ALA A 10 73.92 0.10 -36.39
N LEU A 11 74.89 0.62 -35.62
CA LEU A 11 74.72 0.84 -34.18
C LEU A 11 73.60 1.84 -33.87
N MET A 12 73.56 2.97 -34.60
CA MET A 12 72.54 4.00 -34.42
C MET A 12 71.13 3.50 -34.79
N VAL A 13 71.00 2.68 -35.83
CA VAL A 13 69.72 2.06 -36.22
C VAL A 13 69.27 1.01 -35.19
N THR A 14 70.20 0.27 -34.58
CA THR A 14 69.84 -0.72 -33.54
C THR A 14 69.42 -0.08 -32.21
N MET A 15 69.95 1.10 -31.86
CA MET A 15 69.53 1.82 -30.64
C MET A 15 68.17 2.52 -30.78
N SER A 16 67.74 2.89 -31.99
CA SER A 16 66.39 3.44 -32.19
C SER A 16 65.29 2.35 -32.19
N LEU A 17 65.66 1.08 -32.37
CA LEU A 17 64.73 -0.06 -32.33
C LEU A 17 64.58 -0.68 -30.93
N SER A 18 65.47 -0.38 -29.98
CA SER A 18 65.37 -0.92 -28.61
C SER A 18 64.22 -0.31 -27.79
N GLY A 19 63.56 0.75 -28.29
CA GLY A 19 62.37 1.35 -27.66
C GLY A 19 61.03 0.77 -28.12
N CYS A 20 60.99 -0.06 -29.18
CA CYS A 20 59.74 -0.59 -29.75
C CYS A 20 59.42 -2.05 -29.36
N PHE A 21 60.24 -2.66 -28.50
CA PHE A 21 60.00 -4.01 -27.95
C PHE A 21 59.86 -4.01 -26.42
N GLY A 22 59.41 -2.90 -25.84
CA GLY A 22 58.81 -2.93 -24.50
C GLY A 22 57.49 -3.68 -24.60
N LYS A 23 57.24 -4.63 -23.67
CA LYS A 23 55.94 -5.29 -23.52
C LYS A 23 54.85 -4.22 -23.65
N GLU A 24 53.80 -4.49 -24.43
CA GLU A 24 52.56 -3.72 -24.32
C GLU A 24 52.23 -3.65 -22.82
N GLU A 25 52.36 -2.46 -22.24
CA GLU A 25 51.78 -2.19 -20.94
C GLU A 25 50.28 -2.33 -21.17
N VAL A 26 49.77 -3.50 -20.81
CA VAL A 26 48.34 -3.70 -20.60
C VAL A 26 47.98 -2.67 -19.54
N VAL A 27 47.45 -1.54 -20.00
CA VAL A 27 46.75 -0.60 -19.12
C VAL A 27 45.52 -1.38 -18.68
N GLU A 28 45.63 -2.10 -17.57
CA GLU A 28 44.46 -2.67 -16.91
C GLU A 28 43.58 -1.47 -16.58
N GLU A 29 42.45 -1.37 -17.29
CA GLU A 29 41.41 -0.43 -16.90
C GLU A 29 41.12 -0.66 -15.42
N PRO A 30 41.11 0.39 -14.58
CA PRO A 30 40.87 0.21 -13.17
C PRO A 30 39.54 -0.52 -13.01
N ILE A 31 39.59 -1.72 -12.44
CA ILE A 31 38.40 -2.44 -12.01
C ILE A 31 37.75 -1.51 -10.99
N ILE A 32 36.65 -0.88 -11.37
CA ILE A 32 35.82 -0.14 -10.44
C ILE A 32 35.22 -1.21 -9.53
N GLU A 33 35.85 -1.43 -8.37
CA GLU A 33 35.18 -2.18 -7.30
C GLU A 33 33.91 -1.39 -6.97
N GLU A 34 32.75 -1.96 -7.30
CA GLU A 34 31.49 -1.46 -6.78
C GLU A 34 31.57 -1.48 -5.27
N VAL A 35 31.72 -0.29 -4.69
CA VAL A 35 31.66 -0.11 -3.24
C VAL A 35 30.24 -0.47 -2.82
N LYS A 36 30.04 -1.71 -2.37
CA LYS A 36 28.79 -2.15 -1.74
C LYS A 36 28.59 -1.31 -0.49
N ASP A 37 27.77 -0.26 -0.57
CA ASP A 37 27.34 0.49 0.61
C ASP A 37 26.53 -0.46 1.50
N PRO A 38 26.99 -0.79 2.72
CA PRO A 38 26.29 -1.72 3.60
C PRO A 38 24.90 -1.24 4.01
N ARG A 39 24.53 0.02 3.71
CA ARG A 39 23.20 0.59 3.97
C ARG A 39 22.22 0.42 2.81
N VAL A 40 22.68 0.02 1.63
CA VAL A 40 21.84 -0.15 0.45
C VAL A 40 21.82 -1.62 0.04
N PHE A 41 20.64 -2.23 0.04
CA PHE A 41 20.44 -3.61 -0.37
C PHE A 41 19.19 -3.70 -1.24
N VAL A 42 19.25 -4.53 -2.29
CA VAL A 42 18.11 -4.82 -3.15
C VAL A 42 17.69 -6.25 -2.92
N THR A 43 16.38 -6.49 -2.83
CA THR A 43 15.83 -7.83 -2.61
C THR A 43 14.87 -8.22 -3.72
N ASP A 44 14.76 -9.54 -3.98
CA ASP A 44 13.67 -10.09 -4.76
C ASP A 44 12.34 -10.07 -3.95
N LYS A 45 11.25 -10.50 -4.59
CA LYS A 45 9.92 -10.58 -3.94
C LYS A 45 9.85 -11.52 -2.72
N ALA A 46 10.85 -12.37 -2.52
CA ALA A 46 10.94 -13.28 -1.39
C ALA A 46 11.89 -12.75 -0.30
N GLY A 47 12.43 -11.53 -0.47
CA GLY A 47 13.36 -10.91 0.48
C GLY A 47 14.81 -11.39 0.34
N ASN A 48 15.15 -12.16 -0.69
CA ASN A 48 16.53 -12.59 -0.92
C ASN A 48 17.34 -11.46 -1.55
N ALA A 49 18.57 -11.25 -1.09
CA ALA A 49 19.47 -10.26 -1.67
C ALA A 49 19.75 -10.56 -3.14
N VAL A 50 19.65 -9.54 -3.98
CA VAL A 50 19.98 -9.60 -5.42
C VAL A 50 21.03 -8.56 -5.77
N ASP A 51 21.93 -8.93 -6.69
CA ASP A 51 23.06 -8.09 -7.10
C ASP A 51 22.67 -7.25 -8.33
N ILE A 52 21.72 -6.33 -8.12
CA ILE A 52 21.27 -5.37 -9.13
C ILE A 52 21.37 -3.95 -8.56
N PRO A 53 21.55 -2.93 -9.42
CA PRO A 53 21.56 -1.55 -8.96
C PRO A 53 20.25 -1.18 -8.22
N PRO A 54 20.32 -0.39 -7.14
CA PRO A 54 19.12 0.15 -6.50
C PRO A 54 18.35 1.03 -7.49
N ILE A 55 17.03 1.10 -7.29
CA ILE A 55 16.18 2.02 -8.05
C ILE A 55 16.65 3.44 -7.76
N ASP A 56 16.81 4.24 -8.81
CA ASP A 56 17.10 5.68 -8.66
C ASP A 56 15.89 6.35 -8.01
N MET A 57 16.09 6.92 -6.82
CA MET A 57 15.04 7.46 -5.97
C MET A 57 15.41 8.86 -5.51
N THR A 58 14.45 9.77 -5.61
CA THR A 58 14.53 11.09 -5.01
C THR A 58 13.55 11.16 -3.84
N PHE A 59 14.03 11.60 -2.69
CA PHE A 59 13.18 11.84 -1.52
C PHE A 59 12.87 13.33 -1.44
N GLN A 60 11.60 13.66 -1.30
CA GLN A 60 11.14 15.03 -1.12
C GLN A 60 10.27 15.14 0.11
N PHE A 61 10.33 16.29 0.76
CA PHE A 61 9.38 16.66 1.79
C PHE A 61 8.20 17.34 1.10
N SER A 62 7.00 16.81 1.31
CA SER A 62 5.76 17.39 0.79
C SER A 62 4.87 17.77 1.97
N ASP A 63 4.53 19.05 2.06
CA ASP A 63 3.62 19.59 3.08
C ASP A 63 2.22 19.75 2.49
N VAL A 64 1.27 18.99 3.01
CA VAL A 64 -0.13 19.04 2.60
C VAL A 64 -0.83 20.32 3.10
N GLY A 65 -0.27 20.97 4.12
CA GLY A 65 -0.83 22.21 4.70
C GLY A 65 -2.02 22.00 5.64
N GLU A 66 -2.38 20.75 5.93
CA GLU A 66 -3.55 20.38 6.75
C GLU A 66 -3.16 19.58 8.00
N THR A 67 -4.02 19.59 9.02
CA THR A 67 -3.80 18.76 10.22
C THR A 67 -4.24 17.32 9.94
N GLY A 68 -3.31 16.37 9.97
CA GLY A 68 -3.62 14.94 9.82
C GLY A 68 -3.78 14.23 11.17
N LYS A 69 -4.96 14.31 11.80
CA LYS A 69 -5.30 13.32 12.85
C LYS A 69 -5.84 12.09 12.16
N GLU A 70 -5.26 10.93 12.47
CA GLU A 70 -5.58 9.63 11.85
C GLU A 70 -5.44 9.63 10.31
N PRO A 71 -4.29 10.04 9.77
CA PRO A 71 -4.12 10.19 8.33
C PRO A 71 -4.09 8.83 7.63
N SER A 72 -4.60 8.81 6.40
CA SER A 72 -4.49 7.70 5.46
C SER A 72 -4.05 8.22 4.10
N ILE A 73 -3.34 7.39 3.34
CA ILE A 73 -2.84 7.74 2.02
C ILE A 73 -3.10 6.59 1.04
N GLY A 74 -3.46 6.94 -0.19
CA GLY A 74 -3.63 6.00 -1.30
C GLY A 74 -3.21 6.63 -2.61
N ILE A 75 -2.98 5.80 -3.63
CA ILE A 75 -2.52 6.22 -4.95
C ILE A 75 -3.35 5.47 -5.99
N THR A 76 -3.95 6.18 -6.94
CA THR A 76 -4.67 5.57 -8.07
C THR A 76 -3.71 5.21 -9.20
N SER A 77 -4.15 4.39 -10.15
CA SER A 77 -3.33 3.97 -11.29
C SER A 77 -2.92 5.12 -12.22
N SER A 78 -3.62 6.27 -12.17
CA SER A 78 -3.22 7.50 -12.86
C SER A 78 -1.98 8.17 -12.25
N GLY A 79 -1.59 7.75 -11.04
CA GLY A 79 -0.49 8.33 -10.27
C GLY A 79 -0.93 9.47 -9.35
N CYS A 80 -2.23 9.79 -9.29
CA CYS A 80 -2.75 10.75 -8.33
C CYS A 80 -2.70 10.15 -6.90
N ILE A 81 -2.20 10.95 -5.96
CA ILE A 81 -2.06 10.64 -4.54
C ILE A 81 -3.19 11.31 -3.79
N PHE A 82 -3.86 10.55 -2.92
CA PHE A 82 -4.94 11.01 -2.06
C PHE A 82 -4.53 10.87 -0.61
N PHE A 83 -4.59 11.95 0.15
CA PHE A 83 -4.26 12.03 1.57
C PHE A 83 -5.45 12.55 2.35
N ILE A 84 -5.90 11.78 3.35
CA ILE A 84 -7.00 12.20 4.22
C ILE A 84 -6.44 13.00 5.40
N ALA A 85 -6.96 14.21 5.57
CA ALA A 85 -6.63 15.10 6.66
C ALA A 85 -7.94 15.61 7.29
N MET A 86 -8.36 14.97 8.38
CA MET A 86 -9.70 15.19 8.97
C MET A 86 -10.80 14.89 7.93
N GLU A 87 -11.79 15.77 7.78
CA GLU A 87 -12.85 15.63 6.78
C GLU A 87 -12.32 15.65 5.33
N LYS A 88 -11.19 16.34 5.11
CA LYS A 88 -10.68 16.68 3.79
C LYS A 88 -9.99 15.53 3.09
N VAL A 89 -10.24 15.45 1.79
CA VAL A 89 -9.48 14.63 0.83
C VAL A 89 -8.54 15.57 0.08
N MET A 90 -7.25 15.45 0.35
CA MET A 90 -6.21 16.23 -0.32
C MET A 90 -5.66 15.40 -1.48
N ARG A 91 -5.67 15.94 -2.68
CA ARG A 91 -5.20 15.28 -3.91
C ARG A 91 -3.94 15.96 -4.44
N SER A 92 -3.00 15.16 -4.95
CA SER A 92 -1.88 15.61 -5.76
C SER A 92 -1.73 14.71 -6.98
N CYS A 93 -1.67 15.29 -8.18
CA CYS A 93 -1.41 14.57 -9.43
C CYS A 93 -0.09 15.00 -10.09
N ASP A 94 0.77 15.67 -9.33
CA ASP A 94 2.07 16.20 -9.75
C ASP A 94 3.20 15.67 -8.85
N TYR A 95 3.09 14.40 -8.44
CA TYR A 95 4.06 13.74 -7.57
C TYR A 95 4.24 14.46 -6.24
N SER A 96 3.17 14.87 -5.55
CA SER A 96 3.19 15.56 -4.26
C SER A 96 3.89 16.94 -4.28
N GLU A 97 4.00 17.60 -5.43
CA GLU A 97 4.50 18.98 -5.51
C GLU A 97 3.45 19.98 -5.03
N THR A 98 2.19 19.79 -5.41
CA THR A 98 1.05 20.61 -4.96
C THR A 98 -0.12 19.74 -4.51
N TRP A 99 -0.93 20.31 -3.62
CA TRP A 99 -2.11 19.66 -3.06
C TRP A 99 -3.34 20.54 -3.20
N GLU A 100 -4.47 19.92 -3.52
CA GLU A 100 -5.78 20.57 -3.53
C GLU A 100 -6.80 19.74 -2.76
N GLU A 101 -7.77 20.40 -2.14
CA GLU A 101 -8.90 19.73 -1.49
C GLU A 101 -9.94 19.37 -2.55
N THR A 102 -10.28 18.08 -2.66
CA THR A 102 -11.24 17.58 -3.67
C THR A 102 -12.56 17.12 -3.08
N GLN A 103 -12.67 17.04 -1.76
CA GLN A 103 -13.88 16.60 -1.09
C GLN A 103 -15.06 17.55 -1.38
N ASP A 104 -16.24 17.01 -1.66
CA ASP A 104 -17.50 17.76 -1.57
C ASP A 104 -18.04 17.68 -0.12
N PRO A 105 -17.98 18.75 0.69
CA PRO A 105 -18.44 18.72 2.08
C PRO A 105 -19.96 18.58 2.21
N VAL A 106 -20.73 18.88 1.16
CA VAL A 106 -22.18 18.67 1.14
C VAL A 106 -22.49 17.18 1.00
N GLN A 107 -21.71 16.46 0.17
CA GLN A 107 -21.93 15.04 -0.08
C GLN A 107 -21.16 14.10 0.85
N CYS A 108 -20.04 14.55 1.45
CA CYS A 108 -19.09 13.68 2.15
C CYS A 108 -18.93 13.93 3.65
N SER A 109 -19.89 14.63 4.26
CA SER A 109 -19.85 15.14 5.63
C SER A 109 -18.88 16.30 5.86
N PRO A 110 -19.33 17.41 6.48
CA PRO A 110 -18.49 18.55 6.83
C PRO A 110 -17.72 18.39 8.16
N THR A 111 -17.88 17.26 8.86
CA THR A 111 -17.26 17.03 10.17
C THR A 111 -16.81 15.59 10.34
N THR A 112 -15.84 15.38 11.23
CA THR A 112 -15.38 14.06 11.60
C THR A 112 -14.96 13.95 13.06
N SER A 113 -15.06 12.74 13.60
CA SER A 113 -14.48 12.32 14.88
C SER A 113 -13.33 11.33 14.72
N ASP A 114 -13.29 10.59 13.62
CA ASP A 114 -12.24 9.62 13.22
C ASP A 114 -12.32 9.50 11.68
N PRO A 115 -11.37 10.12 10.95
CA PRO A 115 -11.31 10.05 9.49
C PRO A 115 -10.58 8.78 9.01
N TYR A 116 -11.02 8.24 7.87
CA TYR A 116 -10.31 7.15 7.21
C TYR A 116 -10.50 7.19 5.70
N GLY A 117 -9.45 6.90 4.96
CA GLY A 117 -9.48 6.80 3.51
C GLY A 117 -8.86 5.51 2.99
N TRP A 118 -9.32 5.13 1.81
CA TRP A 118 -8.84 3.96 1.10
C TRP A 118 -8.89 4.23 -0.41
N VAL A 119 -7.89 3.78 -1.14
CA VAL A 119 -7.95 3.73 -2.62
C VAL A 119 -7.97 2.27 -3.00
N ASP A 120 -9.00 1.87 -3.76
CA ASP A 120 -9.11 0.51 -4.29
C ASP A 120 -8.00 0.27 -5.32
N PRO A 121 -7.07 -0.68 -5.08
CA PRO A 121 -5.96 -0.93 -5.99
C PRO A 121 -6.36 -1.61 -7.31
N ILE A 122 -7.63 -2.00 -7.47
CA ILE A 122 -8.17 -2.68 -8.65
C ILE A 122 -9.01 -1.71 -9.48
N THR A 123 -9.89 -0.94 -8.83
CA THR A 123 -10.86 -0.08 -9.53
C THR A 123 -10.52 1.41 -9.52
N ASP A 124 -9.48 1.82 -8.79
CA ASP A 124 -9.11 3.21 -8.52
C ASP A 124 -10.17 4.03 -7.75
N ARG A 125 -11.23 3.38 -7.24
CA ARG A 125 -12.23 4.06 -6.41
C ARG A 125 -11.56 4.58 -5.14
N ILE A 126 -11.71 5.87 -4.89
CA ILE A 126 -11.28 6.52 -3.65
C ILE A 126 -12.44 6.51 -2.68
N PHE A 127 -12.20 6.15 -1.43
CA PHE A 127 -13.15 6.23 -0.34
C PHE A 127 -12.72 7.30 0.67
N ASN A 128 -13.69 8.10 1.11
CA ASN A 128 -13.58 9.01 2.22
C ASN A 128 -14.62 8.62 3.28
N VAL A 129 -14.17 8.10 4.41
CA VAL A 129 -14.99 7.57 5.48
C VAL A 129 -14.86 8.48 6.69
N GLN A 130 -15.98 9.02 7.18
CA GLN A 130 -15.99 9.98 8.27
C GLN A 130 -16.87 9.47 9.41
N MET A 131 -16.30 9.28 10.60
CA MET A 131 -17.10 8.97 11.78
C MET A 131 -17.80 10.22 12.28
N ILE A 132 -19.12 10.15 12.48
CA ILE A 132 -19.93 11.28 12.96
C ILE A 132 -20.30 11.02 14.42
N GLY A 133 -19.52 11.61 15.32
CA GLY A 133 -19.63 11.33 16.75
C GLY A 133 -19.29 9.87 17.02
N LEU A 134 -20.15 9.18 17.78
CA LEU A 134 -20.07 7.73 17.97
C LEU A 134 -21.31 7.02 17.41
N GLU A 135 -22.14 7.72 16.65
CA GLU A 135 -23.49 7.23 16.29
C GLU A 135 -23.52 6.55 14.93
N THR A 136 -22.84 7.14 13.94
CA THR A 136 -22.90 6.70 12.54
C THR A 136 -21.60 7.04 11.83
N SER A 137 -21.48 6.55 10.60
CA SER A 137 -20.36 6.84 9.72
C SER A 137 -20.90 7.32 8.38
N TRP A 138 -20.20 8.24 7.74
CA TRP A 138 -20.53 8.72 6.41
C TRP A 138 -19.49 8.17 5.44
N ILE A 139 -19.93 7.47 4.40
CA ILE A 139 -19.04 6.88 3.41
C ILE A 139 -19.27 7.61 2.10
N CYS A 140 -18.20 8.22 1.61
CA CYS A 140 -18.13 8.87 0.32
C CYS A 140 -17.16 8.14 -0.58
N TRP A 141 -17.38 8.21 -1.88
CA TRP A 141 -16.47 7.68 -2.88
C TRP A 141 -16.43 8.51 -4.15
N SER A 142 -15.31 8.40 -4.86
CA SER A 142 -15.08 8.97 -6.19
C SER A 142 -14.53 7.89 -7.12
N ASP A 143 -15.01 7.89 -8.37
CA ASP A 143 -14.58 6.98 -9.44
C ASP A 143 -13.84 7.73 -10.57
N ASP A 144 -13.52 9.01 -10.36
CA ASP A 144 -12.96 9.92 -11.35
C ASP A 144 -11.80 10.76 -10.79
N ASP A 145 -10.89 10.09 -10.08
CA ASP A 145 -9.72 10.71 -9.45
C ASP A 145 -10.07 11.89 -8.51
N GLY A 146 -11.24 11.86 -7.87
CA GLY A 146 -11.67 12.89 -6.92
C GLY A 146 -12.38 14.09 -7.54
N GLU A 147 -12.68 14.09 -8.84
CA GLU A 147 -13.40 15.18 -9.50
C GLU A 147 -14.87 15.28 -9.05
N THR A 148 -15.54 14.14 -8.87
CA THR A 148 -16.89 14.07 -8.34
C THR A 148 -17.03 13.04 -7.23
N TRP A 149 -17.95 13.31 -6.30
CA TRP A 149 -18.16 12.50 -5.13
C TRP A 149 -19.62 12.11 -4.97
N LEU A 150 -19.84 10.86 -4.58
CA LEU A 150 -21.11 10.33 -4.12
C LEU A 150 -20.93 9.83 -2.69
N GLY A 151 -21.97 9.93 -1.88
CA GLY A 151 -21.91 9.39 -0.53
C GLY A 151 -23.27 9.33 0.12
N ASN A 152 -23.35 8.54 1.18
CA ASN A 152 -24.54 8.44 2.01
C ASN A 152 -24.15 8.11 3.46
N PRO A 153 -25.01 8.47 4.42
CA PRO A 153 -24.85 8.00 5.78
C PRO A 153 -24.97 6.47 5.79
N HIS A 154 -24.09 5.84 6.54
CA HIS A 154 -24.11 4.42 6.84
C HIS A 154 -24.42 4.22 8.32
N ASP A 155 -25.63 3.77 8.60
CA ASP A 155 -26.00 3.33 9.94
C ASP A 155 -25.43 1.93 10.18
N SER A 156 -24.44 1.85 11.05
CA SER A 156 -23.69 0.62 11.30
C SER A 156 -24.43 -0.31 12.29
N GLY A 157 -25.74 -0.46 12.11
CA GLY A 157 -26.59 -1.37 12.87
C GLY A 157 -27.18 -0.80 14.17
N THR A 158 -27.99 -1.61 14.85
CA THR A 158 -28.98 -1.21 15.87
C THR A 158 -28.45 -0.62 17.19
N THR A 159 -27.14 -0.44 17.35
CA THR A 159 -26.55 -0.02 18.63
C THR A 159 -25.54 1.09 18.39
N PRO A 160 -25.79 2.33 18.86
CA PRO A 160 -24.81 3.41 18.75
C PRO A 160 -23.56 3.06 19.57
N ILE A 161 -22.42 3.71 19.26
CA ILE A 161 -21.02 3.48 19.67
C ILE A 161 -20.18 2.84 18.56
N ASN A 162 -20.13 3.46 17.38
CA ASN A 162 -19.05 3.21 16.41
C ASN A 162 -17.77 3.88 16.89
N ASP A 163 -16.63 3.22 16.69
CA ASP A 163 -15.30 3.75 16.95
C ASP A 163 -14.25 3.01 16.08
N HIS A 164 -13.06 3.59 15.90
CA HIS A 164 -11.92 3.05 15.15
C HIS A 164 -12.30 2.47 13.77
N ILE A 165 -12.87 3.30 12.91
CA ILE A 165 -13.44 2.85 11.62
C ILE A 165 -12.34 2.53 10.61
N LYS A 166 -12.46 1.45 9.83
CA LYS A 166 -11.51 1.06 8.78
C LYS A 166 -12.24 0.46 7.58
N LEU A 167 -11.72 0.72 6.38
CA LEU A 167 -12.26 0.22 5.11
C LEU A 167 -11.15 -0.39 4.26
N ALA A 168 -11.45 -1.46 3.55
CA ALA A 168 -10.59 -1.97 2.48
C ALA A 168 -11.45 -2.63 1.42
N SER A 169 -10.86 -2.89 0.27
CA SER A 169 -11.51 -3.64 -0.80
C SER A 169 -10.59 -4.70 -1.36
N GLY A 170 -11.14 -5.66 -2.09
CA GLY A 170 -10.36 -6.70 -2.77
C GLY A 170 -11.19 -7.64 -3.63
N PRO A 171 -10.54 -8.61 -4.29
CA PRO A 171 -11.23 -9.55 -5.18
C PRO A 171 -12.30 -10.37 -4.47
N TRP A 172 -13.37 -10.69 -5.20
CA TRP A 172 -14.32 -11.72 -4.78
C TRP A 172 -13.66 -13.10 -4.77
N THR A 173 -13.91 -13.88 -3.72
CA THR A 173 -13.63 -15.31 -3.70
C THR A 173 -14.84 -16.08 -4.24
N SER A 174 -14.68 -17.34 -4.61
CA SER A 174 -15.82 -18.19 -5.00
C SER A 174 -16.54 -18.83 -3.80
N ALA A 175 -16.26 -18.40 -2.57
CA ALA A 175 -16.79 -18.96 -1.34
C ALA A 175 -17.62 -17.92 -0.57
N GLY A 176 -18.41 -18.39 0.42
CA GLY A 176 -19.19 -17.52 1.31
C GLY A 176 -20.06 -16.52 0.55
N TYR A 177 -19.83 -15.24 0.81
CA TYR A 177 -20.59 -14.16 0.18
C TYR A 177 -20.36 -14.04 -1.34
N GLY A 178 -19.18 -14.40 -1.86
CA GLY A 178 -18.95 -14.41 -3.31
C GLY A 178 -19.74 -15.49 -4.05
N ALA A 179 -19.96 -16.66 -3.43
CA ALA A 179 -20.85 -17.68 -3.98
C ALA A 179 -22.32 -17.21 -3.96
N LEU A 180 -22.74 -16.54 -2.90
CA LEU A 180 -24.11 -16.01 -2.78
C LEU A 180 -24.40 -14.95 -3.86
N GLY A 181 -23.47 -14.02 -4.10
CA GLY A 181 -23.62 -13.01 -5.16
C GLY A 181 -23.77 -13.60 -6.56
N GLN A 182 -23.03 -14.66 -6.87
CA GLN A 182 -23.16 -15.39 -8.13
C GLN A 182 -24.50 -16.13 -8.26
N LEU A 183 -25.00 -16.71 -7.16
CA LEU A 183 -26.25 -17.47 -7.15
C LEU A 183 -27.51 -16.60 -7.22
N THR A 184 -27.49 -15.41 -6.62
CA THR A 184 -28.64 -14.49 -6.63
C THR A 184 -28.78 -13.72 -7.95
N GLY A 185 -27.80 -13.83 -8.86
CA GLY A 185 -27.77 -13.09 -10.12
C GLY A 185 -27.66 -11.57 -9.90
N SER A 186 -27.22 -11.15 -8.70
CA SER A 186 -27.00 -9.75 -8.38
C SER A 186 -25.81 -9.23 -9.19
N THR A 187 -25.95 -8.05 -9.80
CA THR A 187 -24.80 -7.30 -10.31
C THR A 187 -23.96 -6.88 -9.11
N ILE A 188 -23.01 -7.72 -8.71
CA ILE A 188 -22.04 -7.39 -7.68
C ILE A 188 -21.02 -6.42 -8.27
N TYR A 189 -20.63 -5.43 -7.48
CA TYR A 189 -19.53 -4.53 -7.83
C TYR A 189 -18.24 -5.33 -8.04
N GLU A 190 -17.31 -4.78 -8.81
CA GLU A 190 -16.11 -5.49 -9.26
C GLU A 190 -15.27 -6.02 -8.10
N THR A 191 -15.16 -5.25 -7.02
CA THR A 191 -14.50 -5.63 -5.77
C THR A 191 -15.49 -5.79 -4.62
N ALA A 192 -15.16 -6.67 -3.69
CA ALA A 192 -15.80 -6.71 -2.38
C ALA A 192 -15.24 -5.58 -1.53
N VAL A 193 -16.11 -4.77 -0.92
CA VAL A 193 -15.70 -3.68 -0.02
C VAL A 193 -16.05 -4.06 1.42
N TYR A 194 -15.09 -3.96 2.31
CA TYR A 194 -15.20 -4.35 3.71
C TYR A 194 -15.14 -3.10 4.57
N TYR A 195 -16.11 -2.98 5.48
CA TYR A 195 -16.15 -1.92 6.46
C TYR A 195 -16.14 -2.52 7.86
N CYS A 196 -15.11 -2.20 8.63
CA CYS A 196 -14.91 -2.70 9.99
C CYS A 196 -14.82 -1.54 10.99
N TYR A 197 -15.39 -1.74 12.16
CA TYR A 197 -15.33 -0.79 13.27
C TYR A 197 -15.49 -1.56 14.59
N ASN A 198 -15.18 -0.92 15.72
CA ASN A 198 -15.41 -1.52 17.04
C ASN A 198 -16.62 -0.90 17.75
N LYS A 199 -17.26 -1.68 18.65
CA LYS A 199 -18.35 -1.20 19.52
C LYS A 199 -18.11 -1.50 21.00
N LEU A 200 -16.89 -1.32 21.50
CA LEU A 200 -16.41 -1.72 22.84
C LEU A 200 -16.48 -3.23 23.17
N VAL A 201 -17.42 -3.97 22.60
CA VAL A 201 -17.66 -5.40 22.83
C VAL A 201 -16.97 -6.28 21.80
N GLY A 202 -16.51 -5.69 20.71
CA GLY A 202 -15.69 -6.37 19.72
C GLY A 202 -15.61 -5.63 18.40
N ILE A 203 -14.92 -6.27 17.44
CA ILE A 203 -14.81 -5.86 16.04
C ILE A 203 -16.05 -6.34 15.30
N PHE A 204 -16.67 -5.44 14.54
CA PHE A 204 -17.75 -5.72 13.62
C PHE A 204 -17.25 -5.46 12.21
N CYS A 205 -17.47 -6.40 11.30
CA CYS A 205 -17.09 -6.25 9.91
C CYS A 205 -18.27 -6.60 9.01
N PHE A 206 -18.49 -5.75 8.02
CA PHE A 206 -19.53 -5.90 7.02
C PHE A 206 -18.94 -5.82 5.62
N THR A 207 -19.59 -6.51 4.70
CA THR A 207 -19.23 -6.60 3.29
C THR A 207 -20.31 -5.92 2.47
N SER A 208 -19.87 -5.07 1.55
CA SER A 208 -20.70 -4.43 0.54
C SER A 208 -20.59 -5.18 -0.78
N PHE A 209 -21.74 -5.33 -1.44
CA PHE A 209 -21.85 -5.90 -2.79
C PHE A 209 -22.01 -4.83 -3.87
N ASP A 210 -22.19 -3.57 -3.49
CA ASP A 210 -22.52 -2.44 -4.39
C ASP A 210 -21.42 -1.36 -4.38
N GLY A 211 -20.19 -1.75 -4.04
CA GLY A 211 -19.02 -0.87 -4.10
C GLY A 211 -18.92 0.11 -2.93
N GLY A 212 -19.57 -0.19 -1.81
CA GLY A 212 -19.52 0.62 -0.59
C GLY A 212 -20.71 1.55 -0.39
N ALA A 213 -21.75 1.48 -1.22
CA ALA A 213 -22.98 2.26 -1.02
C ALA A 213 -23.81 1.70 0.14
N THR A 214 -23.88 0.38 0.29
CA THR A 214 -24.54 -0.31 1.41
C THR A 214 -23.67 -1.45 1.96
N PHE A 215 -23.82 -1.73 3.27
CA PHE A 215 -23.13 -2.84 3.94
C PHE A 215 -24.12 -3.63 4.79
N GLU A 216 -24.75 -4.64 4.19
CA GLU A 216 -25.84 -5.42 4.82
C GLU A 216 -25.40 -6.79 5.31
N ALA A 217 -24.24 -7.29 4.85
CA ALA A 217 -23.78 -8.64 5.15
C ALA A 217 -22.57 -8.64 6.09
N GLY A 218 -22.75 -9.17 7.29
CA GLY A 218 -21.68 -9.28 8.26
C GLY A 218 -22.19 -9.20 9.69
N GLY A 219 -21.29 -8.85 10.61
CA GLY A 219 -21.60 -8.75 12.02
C GLY A 219 -20.38 -8.76 12.92
N GLN A 220 -20.60 -9.04 14.20
CA GLN A 220 -19.52 -9.15 15.17
C GLN A 220 -18.66 -10.38 14.87
N ILE A 221 -17.35 -10.16 14.80
CA ILE A 221 -16.38 -11.25 14.77
C ILE A 221 -16.19 -11.79 16.20
N VAL A 222 -16.12 -13.12 16.34
CA VAL A 222 -15.89 -13.79 17.62
C VAL A 222 -14.41 -14.10 17.84
N GLY A 223 -14.00 -14.30 19.11
CA GLY A 223 -12.62 -14.67 19.47
C GLY A 223 -11.78 -13.46 19.89
N LEU A 224 -10.56 -13.33 19.37
CA LEU A 224 -9.66 -12.19 19.59
C LEU A 224 -10.34 -10.85 19.27
N ALA A 225 -11.27 -10.84 18.32
CA ALA A 225 -12.09 -9.68 18.00
C ALA A 225 -12.91 -9.15 19.18
N THR A 226 -13.21 -9.96 20.19
CA THR A 226 -14.00 -9.57 21.39
C THR A 226 -13.12 -9.19 22.59
N THR A 227 -11.81 -9.09 22.40
CA THR A 227 -10.84 -8.71 23.44
C THR A 227 -10.48 -7.24 23.32
N ASN A 228 -9.94 -6.64 24.40
CA ASN A 228 -9.38 -5.27 24.40
C ASN A 228 -10.29 -4.19 23.77
N GLY A 229 -11.60 -4.27 24.01
CA GLY A 229 -12.56 -3.29 23.48
C GLY A 229 -12.91 -3.49 22.00
N GLY A 230 -12.39 -4.53 21.36
CA GLY A 230 -12.51 -4.75 19.92
C GLY A 230 -11.65 -3.81 19.08
N LEU A 231 -10.59 -3.21 19.65
CA LEU A 231 -9.73 -2.32 18.88
C LEU A 231 -8.99 -3.08 17.78
N HIS A 232 -8.87 -2.46 16.61
CA HIS A 232 -8.14 -3.02 15.48
C HIS A 232 -7.38 -1.95 14.68
N GLY A 233 -6.37 -2.40 13.96
CA GLY A 233 -5.63 -1.60 12.98
C GLY A 233 -6.32 -1.58 11.61
N ALA A 234 -5.60 -1.08 10.61
CA ALA A 234 -6.03 -1.10 9.23
C ALA A 234 -6.36 -2.52 8.76
N ILE A 235 -7.44 -2.63 8.00
CA ILE A 235 -7.83 -3.88 7.35
C ILE A 235 -7.23 -3.92 5.94
N SER A 236 -6.99 -5.11 5.41
CA SER A 236 -6.40 -5.26 4.07
C SER A 236 -6.87 -6.55 3.40
N THR A 237 -6.59 -6.66 2.11
CA THR A 237 -6.90 -7.85 1.31
C THR A 237 -5.66 -8.32 0.56
N ALA A 238 -5.59 -9.63 0.31
CA ALA A 238 -4.60 -10.23 -0.58
C ALA A 238 -5.16 -10.37 -2.00
N PRO A 239 -4.29 -10.56 -3.01
CA PRO A 239 -4.70 -10.81 -4.39
C PRO A 239 -5.59 -12.04 -4.61
N ASP A 240 -5.62 -12.97 -3.65
CA ASP A 240 -6.51 -14.15 -3.69
C ASP A 240 -7.88 -13.90 -3.03
N GLY A 241 -8.16 -12.66 -2.61
CA GLY A 241 -9.40 -12.25 -1.94
C GLY A 241 -9.42 -12.53 -0.43
N THR A 242 -8.32 -13.04 0.16
CA THR A 242 -8.22 -13.21 1.61
C THR A 242 -8.24 -11.84 2.31
N VAL A 243 -9.08 -11.70 3.34
CA VAL A 243 -9.21 -10.49 4.14
C VAL A 243 -8.46 -10.65 5.46
N TYR A 244 -7.76 -9.61 5.89
CA TYR A 244 -7.01 -9.56 7.14
C TYR A 244 -7.46 -8.38 8.00
N VAL A 245 -7.73 -8.67 9.27
CA VAL A 245 -7.99 -7.68 10.32
C VAL A 245 -6.95 -7.87 11.41
N THR A 246 -6.32 -6.79 11.85
CA THR A 246 -5.25 -6.83 12.87
C THR A 246 -5.82 -6.40 14.23
N PRO A 247 -6.24 -7.32 15.12
CA PRO A 247 -6.74 -6.95 16.44
C PRO A 247 -5.62 -6.36 17.31
N ARG A 248 -6.00 -5.49 18.25
CA ARG A 248 -5.07 -4.97 19.26
C ARG A 248 -4.84 -6.03 20.34
N VAL A 249 -3.74 -6.75 20.22
CA VAL A 249 -3.33 -7.81 21.15
C VAL A 249 -1.83 -7.72 21.43
N GLU A 250 -1.37 -8.35 22.52
CA GLU A 250 0.05 -8.33 22.90
C GLU A 250 0.92 -9.13 21.92
N THR A 251 0.46 -10.32 21.54
CA THR A 251 1.14 -11.15 20.54
C THR A 251 0.60 -10.83 19.15
N PRO A 252 1.45 -10.39 18.19
CA PRO A 252 1.00 -10.07 16.84
C PRO A 252 0.15 -11.18 16.24
N SER A 253 -1.09 -10.84 15.90
CA SER A 253 -2.07 -11.79 15.39
C SER A 253 -2.87 -11.18 14.25
N VAL A 254 -3.42 -12.03 13.40
CA VAL A 254 -4.34 -11.64 12.33
C VAL A 254 -5.62 -12.46 12.43
N ILE A 255 -6.75 -11.79 12.27
CA ILE A 255 -8.05 -12.41 12.04
C ILE A 255 -8.24 -12.45 10.53
N VAL A 256 -8.54 -13.63 10.01
CA VAL A 256 -8.48 -13.94 8.59
C VAL A 256 -9.83 -14.46 8.12
N SER A 257 -10.26 -13.96 6.97
CA SER A 257 -11.42 -14.49 6.23
C SER A 257 -10.97 -14.90 4.83
N LYS A 258 -11.42 -16.08 4.38
CA LYS A 258 -11.16 -16.62 3.04
C LYS A 258 -12.42 -16.73 2.17
N ASP A 259 -13.52 -16.16 2.65
CA ASP A 259 -14.86 -16.31 2.06
C ASP A 259 -15.62 -14.98 2.06
N ASN A 260 -14.87 -13.90 1.79
CA ASN A 260 -15.33 -12.52 1.71
C ASN A 260 -16.05 -12.01 2.97
N GLY A 261 -15.63 -12.42 4.16
CA GLY A 261 -16.10 -11.89 5.45
C GLY A 261 -17.25 -12.70 6.06
N PHE A 262 -17.60 -13.85 5.45
CA PHE A 262 -18.65 -14.73 5.94
C PHE A 262 -18.21 -15.50 7.19
N SER A 263 -16.97 -15.99 7.23
CA SER A 263 -16.40 -16.65 8.39
C SER A 263 -14.97 -16.17 8.68
N TRP A 264 -14.59 -16.24 9.95
CA TRP A 264 -13.34 -15.69 10.45
C TRP A 264 -12.60 -16.72 11.31
N PHE A 265 -11.29 -16.76 11.18
CA PHE A 265 -10.40 -17.56 12.01
C PHE A 265 -9.13 -16.78 12.34
N GLU A 266 -8.40 -17.22 13.36
CA GLU A 266 -7.23 -16.49 13.86
C GLU A 266 -5.92 -17.19 13.49
N ARG A 267 -4.88 -16.37 13.36
CA ARG A 267 -3.48 -16.80 13.28
C ARG A 267 -2.65 -15.92 14.19
N THR A 268 -1.92 -16.54 15.10
CA THR A 268 -0.99 -15.86 16.01
C THR A 268 0.43 -16.07 15.51
N MET A 269 1.21 -14.99 15.47
CA MET A 269 2.62 -15.08 15.12
C MET A 269 3.38 -15.93 16.14
N GLY A 270 4.21 -16.86 15.67
CA GLY A 270 5.11 -17.63 16.52
C GLY A 270 4.58 -19.00 16.99
N GLU A 271 3.35 -19.39 16.63
CA GLU A 271 2.85 -20.74 16.93
C GLU A 271 3.53 -21.82 16.06
N ASP A 272 4.02 -21.44 14.87
CA ASP A 272 4.61 -22.33 13.87
C ASP A 272 6.07 -22.72 14.21
N VAL A 273 6.73 -21.91 15.04
CA VAL A 273 8.05 -22.20 15.61
C VAL A 273 7.79 -22.81 16.98
N GLY A 274 7.65 -24.14 17.04
CA GLY A 274 7.35 -24.89 18.26
C GLY A 274 8.30 -24.54 19.42
N THR A 275 7.90 -23.55 20.21
CA THR A 275 8.62 -23.03 21.37
C THR A 275 8.44 -23.91 22.60
#